data_AF-A0A5E4PW03-F1
#
_entry.id   AF-A0A5E4PW03-F1
#
_cell.length_a   1.000
_cell.length_b   1.000
_cell.length_c   1.000
_cell.angle_alpha   90.00
_cell.angle_beta   90.00
_cell.angle_gamma   90.00
#
_symmetry.space_group_name_H-M   'P 1'
#
loop_
_entity.id
_entity.type
_entity.pdbx_description
1 polymer ?
#
loop_
_entity_poly.entity_id
_entity_poly.type
_entity_poly.pdbx_seq_one_letter_code
_entity_poly.pdbx_strand_id
1 'polypeptide(L)'
;MDGPMAQPTVSKCLKQVTEALNSSSILRTYIKFPQNRQERNFIKESFYEKYGFPGIRGCIDCTHIAIVRPQENEERFFNRKHFHSINYM
;
A
#
# COMPACT_ATOMS: atom_id res chain seq x y z
N MET A 1 -15.47 16.40 23.00
CA MET A 1 -16.43 15.31 22.75
C MET A 1 -16.60 15.23 21.25
N ASP A 2 -15.94 14.28 20.59
CA ASP A 2 -16.14 14.09 19.15
C ASP A 2 -17.38 13.20 18.97
N GLY A 3 -18.51 13.85 18.68
CA GLY A 3 -19.72 13.14 18.30
C GLY A 3 -19.55 12.42 16.96
N PRO A 4 -20.33 11.37 16.69
CA PRO A 4 -20.27 10.67 15.41
C PRO A 4 -20.56 11.64 14.26
N MET A 5 -19.69 11.65 13.24
CA MET A 5 -19.89 12.43 12.04
C MET A 5 -20.96 11.78 11.15
N ALA A 6 -21.80 12.60 10.52
CA ALA A 6 -22.78 12.12 9.55
C ALA A 6 -22.07 11.49 8.34
N GLN A 7 -22.62 10.36 7.85
CA GLN A 7 -22.07 9.61 6.72
C GLN A 7 -21.79 10.49 5.47
N PRO A 8 -22.66 11.45 5.08
CA PRO A 8 -22.39 12.29 3.92
C PRO A 8 -21.15 13.18 4.09
N THR A 9 -20.89 13.66 5.30
CA THR A 9 -19.70 14.45 5.62
C THR A 9 -18.45 13.57 5.48
N VAL A 10 -18.47 12.37 6.06
CA VAL A 10 -17.35 11.41 5.95
C VAL A 10 -17.06 11.08 4.50
N SER A 11 -18.09 10.77 3.69
CA SER A 11 -17.90 10.48 2.26
C SER A 11 -17.30 11.64 1.48
N LYS A 12 -17.72 12.88 1.74
CA LYS A 12 -17.15 14.07 1.10
C LYS A 12 -15.69 14.26 1.49
N CYS A 13 -15.36 14.18 2.78
CA CYS A 13 -14.00 14.32 3.27
C CYS A 13 -13.08 13.22 2.72
N LEU A 14 -13.52 11.96 2.75
CA LEU A 14 -12.77 10.84 2.21
C LEU A 14 -12.46 11.06 0.74
N LYS A 15 -13.47 11.42 -0.07
CA LYS A 15 -13.29 11.70 -1.49
C LYS A 15 -12.25 12.81 -1.72
N GLN A 16 -12.39 13.95 -1.04
CA GLN A 16 -11.48 15.09 -1.21
C GLN A 16 -10.04 14.73 -0.83
N VAL A 17 -9.84 14.04 0.29
CA VAL A 17 -8.50 13.63 0.75
C VAL A 17 -7.90 12.61 -0.22
N THR A 18 -8.66 11.61 -0.65
CA THR A 18 -8.18 10.62 -1.61
C THR A 18 -7.83 11.27 -2.96
N GLU A 19 -8.62 12.21 -3.47
CA GLU A 19 -8.32 12.96 -4.69
C GLU A 19 -7.05 13.81 -4.54
N ALA A 20 -6.89 14.50 -3.41
CA ALA A 20 -5.70 15.30 -3.12
C ALA A 20 -4.43 14.44 -3.05
N LEU A 21 -4.47 13.31 -2.35
CA LEU A 21 -3.34 12.37 -2.25
C LEU A 21 -2.97 11.76 -3.61
N ASN A 22 -3.96 11.51 -4.46
CA ASN A 22 -3.75 10.99 -5.82
C ASN A 22 -3.43 12.08 -6.86
N SER A 23 -3.34 13.34 -6.44
CA SER A 23 -2.94 14.41 -7.36
C SER A 23 -1.51 14.21 -7.85
N SER A 24 -1.25 14.57 -9.11
CA SER A 24 0.08 14.39 -9.72
C SER A 24 1.18 15.14 -8.97
N SER A 25 0.87 16.28 -8.35
CA SER A 25 1.83 17.05 -7.55
C SER A 25 2.26 16.27 -6.31
N ILE A 26 1.33 15.69 -5.55
CA ILE A 26 1.63 14.87 -4.36
C ILE A 26 2.32 13.57 -4.77
N LEU A 27 1.75 12.81 -5.70
CA LEU A 27 2.32 11.51 -6.11
C LEU A 27 3.76 11.65 -6.62
N ARG A 28 4.03 12.63 -7.50
CA ARG A 28 5.39 12.85 -8.02
C ARG A 28 6.34 13.39 -6.99
N THR A 29 5.86 13.99 -5.90
CA THR A 29 6.72 14.48 -4.82
C THR A 29 7.21 13.33 -3.95
N TYR A 30 6.32 12.42 -3.56
CA TYR A 30 6.62 11.38 -2.57
C TYR A 30 6.96 10.01 -3.16
N ILE A 31 6.44 9.67 -4.34
CA ILE A 31 6.69 8.38 -4.99
C ILE A 31 7.79 8.56 -6.03
N LYS A 32 8.99 8.09 -5.72
CA LYS A 32 10.17 8.14 -6.60
C LYS A 32 10.65 6.75 -6.93
N PHE A 33 10.67 6.43 -8.22
CA PHE A 33 11.27 5.20 -8.73
C PHE A 33 12.66 5.47 -9.32
N PRO A 34 13.58 4.50 -9.34
CA PRO A 34 14.89 4.66 -9.97
C PRO A 34 14.74 4.85 -11.48
N GLN A 35 15.20 5.99 -11.99
CA GLN A 35 14.94 6.42 -13.37
C GLN A 35 16.02 5.94 -14.34
N ASN A 36 17.28 5.92 -13.90
CA ASN A 36 18.43 5.59 -14.74
C ASN A 36 19.06 4.25 -14.36
N ARG A 37 20.00 3.78 -15.20
CA ARG A 37 20.67 2.49 -15.03
C ARG A 37 21.55 2.47 -13.78
N GLN A 38 22.17 3.60 -13.47
CA GLN A 38 23.08 3.77 -12.34
C GLN A 38 22.32 3.58 -11.02
N GLU A 39 21.19 4.26 -10.83
CA GLU A 39 20.31 4.11 -9.66
C GLU A 39 19.80 2.67 -9.52
N ARG A 40 19.38 2.05 -10.63
CA ARG A 40 18.92 0.65 -10.60
C ARG A 40 20.03 -0.34 -10.23
N ASN A 41 21.25 -0.12 -10.72
CA ASN A 41 22.40 -0.95 -10.39
C ASN A 41 22.77 -0.79 -8.92
N PHE A 42 22.80 0.45 -8.43
CA PHE A 42 23.07 0.74 -7.02
C PHE A 42 22.09 0.01 -6.09
N ILE A 43 20.77 0.11 -6.35
CA ILE A 43 19.76 -0.60 -5.56
C ILE A 43 19.98 -2.12 -5.62
N LYS A 44 20.20 -2.66 -6.82
CA LYS A 44 20.46 -4.09 -7.02
C LYS A 44 21.65 -4.59 -6.21
N GLU A 45 22.76 -3.87 -6.25
CA GLU A 45 23.99 -4.20 -5.54
C GLU A 45 23.77 -4.09 -4.03
N SER A 46 23.17 -3.00 -3.54
CA SER A 46 22.86 -2.80 -2.12
C SER A 46 21.96 -3.90 -1.55
N PHE A 47 20.94 -4.34 -2.30
CA PHE A 47 20.08 -5.44 -1.87
C PHE A 47 20.81 -6.78 -1.83
N TYR A 48 21.67 -7.04 -2.81
CA TYR A 48 22.46 -8.26 -2.85
C TYR A 48 23.48 -8.30 -1.70
N GLU A 49 24.19 -7.20 -1.44
CA GLU A 49 25.14 -7.11 -0.34
C GLU A 49 24.47 -7.29 1.02
N LYS A 50 23.29 -6.70 1.22
CA LYS A 50 22.60 -6.74 2.51
C LYS A 50 21.83 -8.04 2.76
N TYR A 51 21.24 -8.63 1.73
CA TYR A 51 20.29 -9.75 1.90
C TYR A 51 20.61 -10.98 1.04
N GLY A 52 21.61 -10.93 0.16
CA GLY A 52 21.99 -12.04 -0.73
C GLY A 52 21.04 -12.25 -1.92
N PHE A 53 20.02 -11.40 -2.10
CA PHE A 53 19.04 -11.56 -3.19
C PHE A 53 19.48 -10.81 -4.45
N PRO A 54 19.80 -11.50 -5.56
CA PRO A 54 20.24 -10.85 -6.78
C PRO A 54 19.06 -10.22 -7.54
N GLY A 55 19.32 -9.06 -8.17
CA GLY A 55 18.39 -8.48 -9.15
C GLY A 55 17.24 -7.65 -8.57
N ILE A 56 17.14 -7.49 -7.24
CA ILE A 56 16.08 -6.73 -6.58
C ILE A 56 16.22 -5.24 -6.89
N ARG A 57 15.13 -4.60 -7.33
CA ARG A 57 15.08 -3.15 -7.65
C ARG A 57 14.26 -2.33 -6.65
N GLY A 58 13.73 -2.97 -5.63
CA GLY A 58 12.85 -2.39 -4.62
C GLY A 58 11.97 -3.47 -4.01
N CYS A 59 11.24 -3.09 -2.96
CA CYS A 59 10.27 -3.94 -2.29
C CYS A 59 8.97 -3.16 -2.10
N ILE A 60 7.84 -3.84 -2.27
CA ILE A 60 6.51 -3.30 -1.97
C ILE A 60 5.97 -4.18 -0.85
N ASP A 61 5.60 -3.56 0.26
CA ASP A 61 4.91 -4.26 1.34
C ASP A 61 3.39 -4.21 1.10
N CYS A 62 2.71 -5.29 1.45
CA CYS A 62 1.28 -5.42 1.27
C CYS A 62 0.53 -4.93 2.52
N THR A 63 -0.66 -4.36 2.32
CA THR A 63 -1.54 -3.96 3.43
C THR A 63 -2.75 -4.88 3.48
N HIS A 64 -3.04 -5.44 4.65
CA HIS A 64 -4.24 -6.24 4.88
C HIS A 64 -5.37 -5.36 5.41
N ILE A 65 -6.40 -5.14 4.60
CA ILE A 65 -7.61 -4.40 4.96
C ILE A 65 -8.62 -5.37 5.55
N ALA A 66 -8.96 -5.21 6.83
CA ALA A 66 -9.91 -6.07 7.51
C ALA A 66 -11.30 -6.01 6.85
N ILE A 67 -11.93 -7.17 6.69
CA ILE A 67 -13.28 -7.30 6.15
C ILE A 67 -14.15 -8.14 7.07
N VAL A 68 -15.47 -8.02 6.90
CA VAL A 68 -16.40 -8.98 7.47
C VAL A 68 -16.15 -10.35 6.85
N ARG A 69 -16.26 -11.41 7.66
CA ARG A 69 -16.10 -12.80 7.21
C ARG A 69 -16.94 -13.06 5.95
N PRO A 70 -16.32 -13.37 4.81
CA PRO A 70 -17.05 -13.68 3.59
C PRO A 70 -17.75 -15.02 3.71
N GLN A 71 -18.88 -15.18 3.02
CA GLN A 71 -19.63 -16.44 2.97
C GLN A 71 -19.07 -17.41 1.92
N GLU A 72 -18.51 -16.89 0.83
CA GLU A 72 -17.94 -17.66 -0.27
C GLU A 72 -16.41 -17.63 -0.23
N ASN A 73 -15.77 -18.79 -0.41
CA ASN A 73 -14.31 -18.94 -0.43
C ASN A 73 -13.62 -18.25 0.76
N GLU A 74 -14.20 -18.40 1.96
CA GLU A 74 -13.79 -17.72 3.18
C GLU A 74 -12.30 -17.91 3.51
N GLU A 75 -11.78 -19.10 3.20
CA GLU A 75 -10.40 -19.49 3.41
C GLU A 75 -9.41 -18.61 2.64
N ARG A 76 -9.83 -17.98 1.54
CA ARG A 76 -8.98 -17.07 0.75
C ARG A 76 -8.71 -15.74 1.43
N PHE A 77 -9.57 -15.37 2.38
CA PHE A 77 -9.48 -14.09 3.08
C PHE A 77 -8.93 -14.25 4.49
N PHE A 78 -8.82 -15.47 5.02
CA PHE A 78 -8.24 -15.69 6.33
C PHE A 78 -6.72 -15.55 6.30
N ASN A 79 -6.18 -14.64 7.12
CA ASN A 79 -4.76 -14.29 7.10
C ASN A 79 -3.98 -14.86 8.30
N ARG A 80 -2.64 -14.76 8.27
CA ARG A 80 -1.72 -15.22 9.34
C ARG A 80 -1.98 -14.59 10.72
N LYS A 81 -2.61 -13.42 10.77
CA LYS A 81 -3.00 -12.72 12.00
C LYS A 81 -4.37 -13.16 12.54
N HIS A 82 -4.94 -14.24 12.00
CA HIS A 82 -6.18 -14.87 12.45
C HIS A 82 -7.44 -13.99 12.29
N PHE A 83 -7.52 -13.22 11.20
CA PHE A 83 -8.73 -12.50 10.82
C PHE A 83 -8.93 -12.48 9.29
N HIS A 84 -10.12 -12.07 8.83
CA HIS A 84 -10.42 -11.95 7.40
C HIS A 84 -10.00 -10.59 6.85
N SER A 85 -9.21 -10.60 5.78
CA SER A 85 -8.77 -9.37 5.11
C SER A 85 -8.54 -9.57 3.63
N ILE A 86 -8.59 -8.45 2.92
CA ILE A 86 -8.12 -8.36 1.54
C ILE A 86 -6.66 -7.90 1.59
N ASN A 87 -5.79 -8.62 0.89
CA ASN A 87 -4.43 -8.16 0.63
C ASN A 87 -4.49 -7.11 -0.48
N TYR A 88 -4.06 -5.88 -0.17
CA TYR A 88 -3.92 -4.80 -1.14
C TYR A 88 -2.43 -4.51 -1.35
N MET A 89 -2.00 -4.57 -2.62
CA MET A 89 -0.68 -4.18 -3.12
C MET A 89 -0.86 -3.21 -4.29
#